data_AF-A0A965KPY8-F1
#
_entry.id   AF-A0A965KPY8-F1
#
_cell.length_a   1.000
_cell.length_b   1.000
_cell.length_c   1.000
_cell.angle_alpha   90.00
_cell.angle_beta   90.00
_cell.angle_gamma   90.00
#
_symmetry.space_group_name_H-M   'P 1'
#
loop_
_entity.id
_entity.type
_entity.pdbx_description
1 polymer ?
#
loop_
_entity_poly.entity_id
_entity_poly.type
_entity_poly.pdbx_seq_one_letter_code
_entity_poly.pdbx_strand_id
1 'polypeptide(L)'
;MQDDSATTDTTVFVYPLEGDVDACVGLLPRPGCGVEPTQAGDRGGGLQFAVFGLIVVGLAVIFTVVFRNVLKRDKERAERVG
;
A
#
# COMPACT_ATOMS: atom_id res chain seq x y z
N MET A 1 29.70 22.98 -21.94
CA MET A 1 29.21 22.16 -20.81
C MET A 1 27.80 22.64 -20.52
N GLN A 2 26.81 21.86 -20.95
CA GLN A 2 25.38 22.12 -20.76
C GLN A 2 24.97 21.25 -19.56
N ASP A 3 24.52 21.87 -18.46
CA ASP A 3 23.98 21.15 -17.31
C ASP A 3 22.52 20.78 -17.64
N ASP A 4 22.28 19.51 -17.98
CA ASP A 4 20.96 18.93 -18.18
C ASP A 4 20.27 18.74 -16.82
N SER A 5 19.90 19.84 -16.16
CA SER A 5 18.98 19.79 -15.02
C SER A 5 17.59 19.46 -15.56
N ALA A 6 17.23 18.17 -15.51
CA ALA A 6 15.90 17.69 -15.82
C ALA A 6 14.88 18.34 -14.86
N THR A 7 14.21 19.39 -15.32
CA THR A 7 13.02 19.93 -14.65
C THR A 7 11.94 18.85 -14.67
N THR A 8 11.75 18.19 -13.54
CA THR A 8 10.61 17.30 -13.35
C THR A 8 9.37 18.18 -13.18
N ASP A 9 8.53 18.25 -14.20
CA ASP A 9 7.20 18.88 -14.14
C ASP A 9 6.41 18.25 -12.99
N THR A 10 6.46 18.89 -11.82
CA THR A 10 5.72 18.44 -10.66
C THR A 10 4.39 19.16 -10.74
N THR A 11 3.35 18.46 -11.21
CA THR A 11 1.99 18.97 -11.10
C THR A 11 1.63 18.99 -9.62
N VAL A 12 1.65 20.18 -9.02
CA VAL A 12 1.16 20.37 -7.65
C VAL A 12 -0.33 20.09 -7.70
N PHE A 13 -0.72 18.90 -7.24
CA PHE A 13 -2.12 18.54 -7.12
C PHE A 13 -2.72 19.38 -5.98
N VAL A 14 -3.46 20.43 -6.35
CA VAL A 14 -4.22 21.25 -5.42
C VAL A 14 -5.55 20.53 -5.20
N TYR A 15 -5.78 20.03 -3.99
CA TYR A 15 -7.07 19.43 -3.68
C TYR A 15 -8.19 20.47 -3.89
N PRO A 16 -9.30 20.09 -4.55
CA PRO A 16 -10.45 20.97 -4.73
C PRO A 16 -11.25 21.03 -3.42
N LEU A 17 -10.77 21.80 -2.44
CA LEU A 17 -11.51 22.07 -1.21
C LEU A 17 -12.39 23.31 -1.39
N GLU A 18 -13.62 23.26 -0.89
CA GLU A 18 -14.43 24.46 -0.64
C GLU A 18 -13.95 25.17 0.64
N GLY A 19 -12.75 25.79 0.57
CA GLY A 19 -12.20 26.61 1.65
C GLY A 19 -10.69 26.47 1.87
N ASP A 20 -10.17 27.19 2.88
CA ASP A 20 -8.75 27.15 3.25
C ASP A 20 -8.35 25.78 3.82
N VAL A 21 -7.24 25.23 3.34
CA VAL A 21 -6.67 23.94 3.80
C VAL A 21 -6.43 23.92 5.31
N ASP A 22 -5.99 25.04 5.89
CA ASP A 22 -5.73 25.17 7.33
C ASP A 22 -7.00 25.05 8.17
N ALA A 23 -8.16 25.37 7.61
CA ALA A 23 -9.45 25.19 8.29
C ALA A 23 -9.91 23.71 8.29
N CYS A 24 -9.33 22.88 7.43
CA CYS A 24 -9.62 21.45 7.30
C CYS A 24 -8.59 20.55 7.96
N VAL A 25 -7.39 21.07 8.28
CA VAL A 25 -6.35 20.35 9.03
C VAL A 25 -6.49 20.68 10.53
N GLY A 26 -7.25 19.86 11.26
CA GLY A 26 -7.47 20.06 12.70
C GLY A 26 -7.99 18.80 13.41
N LEU A 27 -8.07 18.86 14.74
CA LEU A 27 -8.54 17.76 15.60
C LEU A 27 -10.00 17.35 15.31
N LEU A 28 -10.79 18.27 14.77
CA LEU A 28 -12.18 18.05 14.37
C LEU A 28 -12.38 18.55 12.93
N PRO A 29 -12.33 17.65 11.92
CA PRO A 29 -12.51 18.05 10.52
C PRO A 29 -13.94 18.55 10.32
N ARG A 30 -14.09 19.71 9.66
CA ARG A 30 -15.41 20.26 9.34
C ARG A 30 -16.10 19.38 8.27
N PRO A 31 -17.43 19.28 8.28
CA PRO A 31 -18.14 18.62 7.18
C PRO A 31 -17.82 19.32 5.85
N GLY A 32 -17.54 18.54 4.80
CA GLY A 32 -17.05 19.04 3.51
C GLY A 32 -15.51 19.11 3.39
N CYS A 33 -14.77 18.93 4.48
CA CYS A 33 -13.32 18.74 4.44
C CYS A 33 -12.98 17.27 4.16
N GLY A 34 -13.08 16.87 2.89
CA GLY A 34 -12.68 15.53 2.45
C GLY A 34 -13.12 15.29 1.01
N VAL A 35 -12.21 14.76 0.20
CA VAL A 35 -12.49 14.35 -1.18
C VAL A 35 -12.32 12.83 -1.24
N GLU A 36 -13.17 12.15 -2.02
CA GLU A 36 -12.99 10.73 -2.26
C GLU A 36 -11.59 10.49 -2.86
N PRO A 37 -10.83 9.51 -2.34
CA PRO A 37 -9.47 9.27 -2.81
C PRO A 37 -9.50 8.77 -4.26
N THR A 38 -9.07 9.62 -5.19
CA THR A 38 -9.10 9.36 -6.64
C THR A 38 -7.71 9.19 -7.23
N GLN A 39 -6.69 9.72 -6.56
CA GLN A 39 -5.32 9.66 -7.03
C GLN A 39 -4.58 8.46 -6.43
N ALA A 40 -3.62 7.91 -7.18
CA ALA A 40 -2.84 6.74 -6.79
C ALA A 40 -2.01 6.90 -5.50
N GLY A 41 -1.82 8.13 -5.02
CA GLY A 41 -1.12 8.46 -3.78
C GLY A 41 -2.03 8.80 -2.59
N ASP A 42 -3.36 8.83 -2.78
CA ASP A 42 -4.30 9.19 -1.72
C ASP A 42 -4.36 8.09 -0.63
N ARG A 43 -4.33 8.52 0.63
CA ARG A 43 -4.49 7.60 1.77
C ARG A 43 -5.91 7.05 1.78
N GLY A 44 -6.04 5.72 1.88
CA GLY A 44 -7.34 5.05 1.85
C GLY A 44 -7.93 4.91 0.44
N GLY A 45 -7.18 5.23 -0.61
CA GLY A 45 -7.59 4.97 -1.99
C GLY A 45 -7.67 3.48 -2.32
N GLY A 46 -8.53 3.11 -3.27
CA GLY A 46 -8.70 1.71 -3.69
C GLY A 46 -7.40 1.06 -4.18
N LEU A 47 -6.53 1.84 -4.83
CA LEU A 47 -5.19 1.38 -5.26
C LEU A 47 -4.28 1.01 -4.08
N GLN A 48 -4.36 1.76 -2.97
CA GLN A 48 -3.56 1.47 -1.79
C GLN A 48 -3.99 0.15 -1.15
N PHE A 49 -5.31 -0.10 -1.05
CA PHE A 49 -5.83 -1.38 -0.55
C PHE A 49 -5.49 -2.55 -1.48
N ALA A 50 -5.50 -2.33 -2.80
CA ALA A 50 -5.12 -3.36 -3.77
C ALA A 50 -3.64 -3.79 -3.59
N VAL A 51 -2.73 -2.83 -3.47
CA VAL A 51 -1.30 -3.11 -3.22
C VAL A 51 -1.11 -3.82 -1.89
N PHE A 52 -1.76 -3.35 -0.82
CA PHE A 52 -1.73 -4.01 0.47
C PHE A 52 -2.23 -5.47 0.39
N GLY A 53 -3.34 -5.70 -0.30
CA GLY A 53 -3.87 -7.05 -0.53
C GLY A 53 -2.89 -7.96 -1.27
N LEU A 54 -2.21 -7.43 -2.29
CA LEU A 54 -1.19 -8.18 -3.05
C LEU A 54 -0.04 -8.62 -2.14
N ILE A 55 0.45 -7.72 -1.27
CA ILE A 55 1.49 -8.05 -0.29
C ILE A 55 1.03 -9.19 0.64
N VAL A 56 -0.20 -9.09 1.18
CA VAL A 56 -0.77 -10.12 2.06
C VAL A 56 -0.89 -11.47 1.35
N VAL A 57 -1.37 -11.49 0.10
CA VAL A 57 -1.47 -12.71 -0.71
C VAL A 57 -0.08 -13.32 -0.96
N GLY A 58 0.91 -12.51 -1.32
CA GLY A 58 2.28 -12.96 -1.52
C GLY A 58 2.85 -13.64 -0.28
N LEU A 59 2.67 -13.02 0.89
CA LEU A 59 3.09 -13.60 2.17
C LEU A 59 2.38 -14.93 2.45
N ALA A 60 1.05 -14.98 2.27
CA ALA A 60 0.26 -16.19 2.52
C ALA A 60 0.72 -17.37 1.64
N VAL A 61 1.04 -17.13 0.37
CA VAL A 61 1.57 -18.15 -0.54
C VAL A 61 2.91 -18.69 -0.05
N ILE A 62 3.84 -17.81 0.31
CA ILE A 62 5.17 -18.20 0.82
C ILE A 62 5.02 -19.06 2.08
N PHE A 63 4.24 -18.61 3.07
CA PHE A 63 3.98 -19.37 4.29
C PHE A 63 3.39 -20.74 4.00
N THR A 64 2.41 -20.81 3.10
CA THR A 64 1.75 -22.07 2.74
C THR A 64 2.72 -23.07 2.11
N VAL A 65 3.57 -22.62 1.17
CA VAL A 65 4.54 -23.48 0.49
C VAL A 65 5.59 -24.00 1.48
N VAL A 66 6.14 -23.11 2.32
CA VAL A 66 7.14 -23.49 3.33
C VAL A 66 6.55 -24.49 4.31
N PHE A 67 5.36 -24.21 4.85
CA PHE A 67 4.72 -25.08 5.83
C PHE A 67 4.40 -26.48 5.27
N ARG A 68 3.86 -26.54 4.04
CA ARG A 68 3.60 -27.83 3.37
C ARG A 68 4.88 -28.63 3.13
N ASN A 69 5.97 -27.97 2.74
CA ASN A 69 7.25 -28.62 2.53
C ASN A 69 7.87 -29.13 3.84
N VAL A 70 7.77 -28.36 4.92
CA VAL A 70 8.23 -28.80 6.26
C VAL A 70 7.44 -30.00 6.73
N LEU A 71 6.11 -29.96 6.68
CA LEU A 71 5.26 -31.09 7.08
C LEU A 71 5.57 -32.37 6.29
N LYS A 72 5.75 -32.24 4.97
CA LYS A 72 6.09 -33.39 4.12
C LYS A 72 7.43 -34.00 4.53
N ARG A 73 8.46 -33.17 4.73
CA ARG A 73 9.79 -33.60 5.15
C ARG A 73 9.77 -34.25 6.54
N ASP A 74 8.99 -33.70 7.46
CA ASP A 74 8.90 -34.23 8.82
C ASP A 74 8.19 -35.60 8.84
N LYS A 75 7.17 -35.80 8.00
CA LYS A 75 6.57 -37.13 7.77
C LYS A 75 7.60 -38.14 7.21
N GLU A 76 8.36 -37.75 6.18
CA GLU A 76 9.40 -38.60 5.58
C GLU A 76 10.56 -38.92 6.54
N ARG A 77 10.78 -38.08 7.57
CA ARG A 77 11.74 -38.37 8.65
C ARG A 77 11.15 -39.35 9.66
N ALA A 78 9.89 -39.20 10.04
CA ALA A 78 9.23 -40.13 10.95
C ALA A 78 9.20 -41.56 10.40
N GLU A 79 8.90 -41.72 9.10
CA GLU A 79 8.88 -43.03 8.42
C GLU A 79 10.27 -43.69 8.28
N ARG A 80 11.36 -42.94 8.43
CA ARG A 80 12.74 -43.46 8.33
C ARG A 80 13.36 -43.86 9.66
N VAL A 81 12.80 -43.40 10.78
CA VAL A 81 13.38 -43.59 12.13
C VAL A 81 12.55 -44.57 12.97
N GLY A 82 11.29 -44.83 12.60
CA GLY A 82 10.47 -45.93 13.13
C GLY A 82 10.70 -47.22 12.37
#